data_AF-A0A1H8QH30-F1
#
_entry.id   AF-A0A1H8QH30-F1
#
_cell.length_a   1.000
_cell.length_b   1.000
_cell.length_c   1.000
_cell.angle_alpha   90.00
_cell.angle_beta   90.00
_cell.angle_gamma   90.00
#
_symmetry.space_group_name_H-M   'P 1'
#
loop_
_entity.id
_entity.type
_entity.pdbx_description
1 polymer ?
#
loop_
_entity_poly.entity_id
_entity_poly.type
_entity_poly.pdbx_seq_one_letter_code
_entity_poly.pdbx_strand_id
1 'polypeptide(L)' 'MTMPDTKSGREKKGLNKEAQLEAELTRRELRAEGQEEPPQAAEEEVDSEFLANPAEMEELTD' A
#
# COMPACT_ATOMS: atom_id res chain seq x y z
N MET A 1 16.20 23.47 -8.71
CA MET A 1 16.75 22.75 -9.88
C MET A 1 15.68 21.82 -10.42
N THR A 2 15.09 22.12 -11.57
CA THR A 2 14.16 21.24 -12.27
C THR A 2 14.94 20.11 -12.93
N MET A 3 14.61 18.85 -12.65
CA MET A 3 15.29 17.74 -13.31
C MET A 3 14.93 17.71 -14.80
N PRO A 4 15.91 17.61 -15.70
CA PRO A 4 15.66 17.56 -17.13
C PRO A 4 14.96 16.26 -17.51
N ASP A 5 13.98 16.33 -18.42
CA ASP A 5 13.21 15.18 -18.91
C ASP A 5 14.07 14.31 -19.83
N THR A 6 14.89 13.51 -19.19
CA THR A 6 15.85 12.58 -19.78
C THR A 6 15.65 11.22 -19.14
N LYS A 7 16.09 10.14 -19.78
CA LYS A 7 16.05 8.79 -19.20
C LYS A 7 16.63 8.77 -17.78
N SER A 8 17.83 9.34 -17.61
CA SER A 8 18.48 9.45 -16.29
C SER A 8 17.72 10.35 -15.31
N GLY A 9 17.05 11.41 -15.79
CA GLY A 9 16.17 12.24 -14.96
C GLY A 9 14.92 11.50 -14.48
N ARG A 10 14.33 10.67 -15.34
CA ARG A 10 13.19 9.81 -15.02
C ARG A 10 13.59 8.70 -14.03
N GLU A 11 14.74 8.06 -14.21
CA GLU A 11 15.28 7.06 -13.28
C GLU A 11 15.55 7.67 -11.90
N LYS A 12 16.24 8.82 -11.84
CA LYS A 12 16.44 9.56 -10.58
C LYS A 12 15.12 9.96 -9.93
N LYS A 13 14.10 10.33 -10.72
CA LYS A 13 12.76 10.65 -10.20
C LYS A 13 12.09 9.42 -9.59
N GLY A 14 12.22 8.26 -10.24
CA GLY A 14 11.74 6.98 -9.72
C GLY A 14 12.39 6.64 -8.39
N LEU A 15 13.72 6.63 -8.33
CA LEU A 15 14.48 6.36 -7.10
C LEU A 15 14.14 7.36 -5.97
N ASN A 16 14.00 8.64 -6.30
CA ASN A 16 13.58 9.64 -5.31
C ASN A 16 12.17 9.37 -4.77
N LYS A 17 11.27 8.82 -5.60
CA LYS A 17 9.92 8.49 -5.18
C LYS A 17 9.91 7.23 -4.30
N GLU A 18 10.69 6.21 -4.66
CA GLU A 18 10.88 5.02 -3.83
C GLU A 18 11.42 5.39 -2.44
N ALA A 19 12.50 6.17 -2.37
CA ALA A 19 13.06 6.64 -1.11
C ALA A 19 12.07 7.48 -0.27
N GLN A 20 11.22 8.29 -0.93
CA GLN A 20 10.16 9.03 -0.24
C GLN A 20 9.10 8.10 0.36
N LEU A 21 8.69 7.06 -0.38
CA LEU A 21 7.69 6.10 0.07
C LEU A 21 8.23 5.22 1.20
N GLU A 22 9.48 4.76 1.11
CA GLU A 22 10.13 4.03 2.19
C GLU A 22 10.20 4.86 3.48
N ALA A 23 10.61 6.13 3.38
CA ALA A 23 10.64 7.02 4.53
C ALA A 23 9.25 7.25 5.16
N GLU A 24 8.19 7.30 4.34
CA GLU A 24 6.82 7.42 4.82
C GLU A 24 6.34 6.14 5.52
N LEU A 25 6.64 4.97 4.93
CA LEU A 25 6.34 3.65 5.52
C LEU A 25 7.03 3.47 6.87
N THR A 26 8.34 3.72 6.95
CA THR A 26 9.09 3.64 8.22
C THR A 26 8.52 4.57 9.27
N ARG A 27 8.12 5.80 8.91
CA ARG A 27 7.45 6.71 9.86
C ARG A 27 6.11 6.17 10.35
N ARG A 28 5.34 5.52 9.49
CA ARG A 28 4.08 4.88 9.85
C ARG A 28 4.30 3.70 10.78
N GLU A 29 5.29 2.86 10.51
CA GLU A 29 5.67 1.72 11.35
C GLU A 29 6.08 2.16 12.75
N LEU A 30 6.99 3.14 12.86
CA LEU A 30 7.39 3.71 14.15
C LEU A 30 6.22 4.33 14.91
N ARG A 31 5.26 4.94 14.20
CA ARG A 31 4.03 5.47 14.80
C ARG A 31 3.12 4.35 15.30
N ALA A 32 3.02 3.25 14.57
CA ALA A 32 2.22 2.09 14.92
C ALA A 32 2.82 1.29 16.08
N GLU A 33 4.15 1.20 16.18
CA GLU A 33 4.84 0.57 17.31
C GLU A 33 4.54 1.27 18.65
N GLY A 34 4.28 2.58 18.61
CA GLY A 34 3.83 3.36 19.77
C GLY A 34 2.32 3.31 20.05
N GLN A 35 1.53 2.59 19.23
CA GLN A 35 0.09 2.40 19.44
C GLN A 35 -0.17 1.09 20.18
N GLU A 36 -0.93 1.17 21.26
CA GLU A 36 -1.25 0.01 22.11
C GLU A 36 -2.30 -0.92 21.46
N GLU A 37 -3.13 -0.39 20.57
CA GLU A 37 -4.15 -1.13 19.83
C GLU A 37 -4.05 -0.80 18.33
N PRO A 38 -4.13 -1.80 17.43
CA PRO A 38 -4.18 -1.54 15.99
C PRO A 38 -5.39 -0.66 15.65
N PRO A 39 -5.29 0.21 14.62
CA PRO A 39 -6.45 0.94 14.15
C PRO A 39 -7.54 -0.07 13.77
N GLN A 40 -8.74 0.10 14.33
CA GLN A 40 -9.90 -0.65 13.88
C GLN A 40 -10.07 -0.38 12.38
N ALA A 41 -10.17 -1.44 11.59
CA ALA A 41 -10.54 -1.29 10.19
C ALA A 41 -11.84 -0.49 10.17
N ALA A 42 -11.86 0.60 9.41
CA ALA A 42 -13.12 1.30 9.18
C ALA A 42 -14.07 0.26 8.59
N GLU A 43 -15.23 0.06 9.22
CA GLU A 43 -16.36 -0.68 8.65
C GLU A 43 -16.91 0.17 7.48
N GLU A 44 -16.08 0.42 6.47
CA GLU A 44 -16.59 0.81 5.17
C GLU A 44 -17.41 -0.39 4.70
N GLU A 45 -18.68 -0.16 4.31
CA GLU A 45 -19.56 -1.22 3.79
C GLU A 45 -18.80 -1.95 2.68
N VAL A 46 -18.25 -3.10 3.02
CA VAL A 46 -17.51 -3.92 2.08
C VAL A 46 -18.56 -4.40 1.09
N ASP A 47 -18.50 -3.87 -0.13
CA ASP A 47 -19.50 -4.21 -1.13
C ASP A 47 -19.42 -5.72 -1.41
N SER A 48 -20.44 -6.42 -0.94
CA SER A 48 -20.56 -7.87 -0.99
C SER A 48 -20.50 -8.43 -2.41
N GLU A 49 -20.72 -7.58 -3.43
CA GLU A 49 -20.56 -7.95 -4.83
C GLU A 49 -19.09 -8.25 -5.21
N PHE A 50 -18.12 -7.68 -4.50
CA PHE A 50 -16.69 -7.89 -4.74
C PHE A 50 -16.06 -8.92 -3.79
N LEU A 51 -16.81 -9.41 -2.81
CA LEU A 51 -16.36 -10.49 -1.95
C LEU A 51 -16.54 -11.82 -2.67
N ALA A 52 -15.47 -12.59 -2.78
CA ALA A 52 -15.55 -13.95 -3.30
C ALA A 52 -16.50 -14.77 -2.42
N ASN A 53 -17.47 -15.43 -3.05
CA ASN A 53 -18.34 -16.36 -2.36
C ASN A 53 -17.50 -17.57 -1.88
N PRO A 54 -17.47 -17.89 -0.58
CA PRO A 54 -16.66 -19.00 -0.07
C PRO A 54 -17.00 -20.34 -0.74
N ALA A 55 -18.25 -20.54 -1.17
CA ALA A 55 -18.65 -21.76 -1.88
C ALA A 55 -18.03 -21.88 -3.29
N GLU A 56 -17.78 -20.76 -3.97
CA GLU A 56 -17.14 -20.74 -5.30
C GLU A 56 -15.62 -20.94 -5.20
N MET A 57 -15.04 -20.63 -4.04
CA MET A 57 -13.61 -20.80 -3.77
C MET A 57 -13.25 -22.27 -3.49
N GLU A 58 -14.15 -23.05 -2.88
CA GLU A 58 -13.95 -24.48 -2.60
C GLU A 58 -13.93 -25.33 -3.88
N GLU A 59 -14.75 -25.00 -4.88
CA GLU A 59 -14.79 -25.70 -6.19
C GLU A 59 -13.51 -25.54 -7.02
N LEU A 60 -12.67 -24.52 -6.74
CA LEU A 60 -11.43 -24.29 -7.49
C LEU A 60 -10.24 -25.14 -6.99
N THR A 61 -10.43 -25.87 -5.88
CA THR A 61 -9.39 -26.66 -5.23
C THR A 61 -9.48 -28.17 -5.46
N ASP A 62 -10.46 -28.63 -6.25
CA ASP A 62 -10.63 -30.04 -6.68
C ASP A 62 -10.31 -30.26 -8.18
#